data_AF-A0A4Q3T507-F1
#
_entry.id   AF-A0A4Q3T507-F1
#
_cell.length_a   1.000
_cell.length_b   1.000
_cell.length_c   1.000
_cell.angle_alpha   90.00
_cell.angle_beta   90.00
_cell.angle_gamma   90.00
#
_symmetry.space_group_name_H-M   'P 1'
#
loop_
_entity.id
_entity.type
_entity.pdbx_description
1 polymer ?
#
loop_
_entity_poly.entity_id
_entity_poly.type
_entity_poly.pdbx_seq_one_letter_code
_entity_poly.pdbx_strand_id
1 'polypeptide(L)' 'MRLTNLSALMAACLLAGCGVSVKSTSPRSVVIRGGTAYTQEAQTLADQECAKNGRLARMVSTPGARSSEYMFDCVN' A
#
# COMPACT_ATOMS: atom_id res chain seq x y z
N MET A 1 -24.16 27.50 17.88
CA MET A 1 -22.84 27.18 18.46
C MET A 1 -22.19 26.11 17.60
N ARG A 2 -21.00 26.41 17.07
CA ARG A 2 -20.30 25.69 15.99
C ARG A 2 -19.74 24.35 16.50
N LEU A 3 -20.19 23.25 15.91
CA LEU A 3 -19.79 21.86 16.21
C LEU A 3 -18.99 21.21 15.06
N THR A 4 -18.33 22.00 14.21
CA THR A 4 -17.77 21.51 12.93
C THR A 4 -16.23 21.47 12.85
N ASN A 5 -15.51 21.73 13.94
CA ASN A 5 -14.04 21.91 13.91
C ASN A 5 -13.26 20.95 14.83
N LEU A 6 -13.69 19.69 14.99
CA LEU A 6 -12.96 18.67 15.76
C LEU A 6 -12.74 17.34 15.03
N SER A 7 -13.15 17.21 13.75
CA SER A 7 -13.07 15.95 13.00
C SER A 7 -11.81 15.78 12.14
N ALA A 8 -10.78 16.63 12.28
CA ALA A 8 -9.65 16.66 11.34
C ALA A 8 -8.35 15.97 11.81
N LEU A 9 -8.26 15.46 13.04
CA LEU A 9 -6.99 14.93 13.57
C LEU A 9 -6.99 13.45 13.97
N MET A 10 -8.07 12.72 13.75
CA MET A 10 -8.18 11.30 14.13
C MET A 10 -8.27 10.34 12.92
N ALA A 11 -7.76 10.75 11.76
CA ALA A 11 -7.66 9.90 10.57
C ALA A 11 -6.27 9.22 10.41
N ALA A 12 -5.45 9.21 11.47
CA ALA A 12 -4.08 8.70 11.43
C ALA A 12 -3.85 7.42 12.26
N CYS A 13 -4.91 6.73 12.68
CA CYS A 13 -4.79 5.33 13.12
C CYS A 13 -4.75 4.44 11.87
N LEU A 14 -3.58 4.46 11.26
CA LEU A 14 -3.06 3.50 10.29
C LEU A 14 -3.56 2.09 10.64
N LEU A 15 -4.07 1.41 9.61
CA LEU A 15 -4.52 0.04 9.60
C LEU A 15 -3.36 -0.90 10.01
N ALA A 16 -3.08 -0.98 11.30
CA ALA A 16 -2.16 -1.94 11.87
C ALA A 16 -2.80 -3.33 11.76
N GLY A 17 -2.43 -4.04 10.69
CA GLY A 17 -2.37 -5.49 10.64
C GLY A 17 -3.40 -6.18 9.75
N CYS A 18 -3.02 -6.40 8.47
CA CYS A 18 -3.53 -7.53 7.68
C CYS A 18 -2.40 -8.08 6.81
N GLY A 19 -1.53 -8.93 7.36
CA GLY A 19 -0.63 -9.85 6.61
C GLY A 19 0.44 -9.27 5.67
N VAL A 20 0.39 -7.97 5.36
CA VAL A 20 1.25 -7.28 4.41
C VAL A 20 1.78 -5.97 4.96
N SER A 21 2.98 -5.58 4.54
CA SER A 21 3.62 -4.33 4.96
C SER A 21 4.44 -3.71 3.83
N VAL A 22 4.48 -2.37 3.76
CA VAL A 22 5.35 -1.67 2.82
C VAL A 22 6.80 -1.87 3.25
N LYS A 23 7.60 -2.50 2.40
CA LYS A 23 9.04 -2.66 2.60
C LYS A 23 9.81 -1.44 2.07
N SER A 24 9.39 -0.93 0.92
CA SER A 24 10.00 0.23 0.27
C SER A 24 8.98 0.94 -0.61
N THR A 25 9.07 2.27 -0.70
CA THR A 25 8.25 3.08 -1.59
C THR A 25 9.12 4.12 -2.31
N SER A 26 8.83 4.33 -3.59
CA SER A 26 9.44 5.36 -4.43
C SER A 26 8.36 5.96 -5.34
N PRO A 27 8.61 7.12 -5.97
CA PRO A 27 7.63 7.71 -6.89
C PRO A 27 7.28 6.80 -8.08
N ARG A 28 8.12 5.81 -8.40
CA ARG A 28 7.98 4.91 -9.57
C ARG A 28 7.65 3.48 -9.20
N SER A 29 7.83 3.07 -7.95
CA SER A 29 7.64 1.67 -7.56
C SER A 29 7.43 1.51 -6.06
N VAL A 30 6.73 0.45 -5.67
CA VAL A 30 6.45 0.09 -4.28
C VAL A 30 6.74 -1.41 -4.11
N VAL A 31 7.42 -1.75 -3.03
CA VAL A 31 7.69 -3.13 -2.64
C VAL A 31 6.92 -3.43 -1.36
N ILE A 32 6.11 -4.48 -1.40
CA ILE A 32 5.25 -4.89 -0.30
C ILE A 32 5.64 -6.29 0.12
N ARG A 33 5.95 -6.47 1.40
CA ARG A 33 6.16 -7.78 1.99
C ARG A 33 4.81 -8.41 2.30
N GLY A 34 4.63 -9.66 1.89
CA GLY A 34 3.41 -10.44 2.11
C GLY A 34 3.55 -11.86 1.55
N GLY A 35 2.87 -12.83 2.17
CA GLY A 35 2.74 -14.17 1.59
C GLY A 35 1.86 -14.19 0.33
N THR A 36 1.93 -15.25 -0.47
CA THR A 36 1.13 -15.43 -1.70
C THR A 36 -0.39 -15.35 -1.48
N ALA A 37 -0.85 -15.67 -0.27
CA ALA A 37 -2.25 -15.57 0.13
C ALA A 37 -2.77 -14.11 0.18
N TYR A 38 -1.90 -13.11 0.24
CA TYR A 38 -2.26 -11.71 0.46
C TYR A 38 -2.14 -10.84 -0.79
N THR A 39 -2.41 -11.42 -1.96
CA THR A 39 -2.24 -10.73 -3.24
C THR A 39 -3.15 -9.50 -3.34
N GLN A 40 -4.39 -9.61 -2.86
CA GLN A 40 -5.38 -8.53 -2.93
C GLN A 40 -5.04 -7.38 -1.97
N GLU A 41 -4.59 -7.70 -0.76
CA GLU A 41 -4.15 -6.73 0.24
C GLU A 41 -2.88 -6.02 -0.21
N ALA A 42 -1.94 -6.75 -0.82
CA ALA A 42 -0.75 -6.18 -1.42
C ALA A 42 -1.09 -5.21 -2.55
N GLN A 43 -2.01 -5.56 -3.46
CA GLN A 43 -2.48 -4.66 -4.50
C GLN A 43 -3.13 -3.39 -3.91
N THR A 44 -4.02 -3.55 -2.94
CA THR A 44 -4.72 -2.42 -2.28
C THR A 44 -3.73 -1.46 -1.62
N LEU A 45 -2.73 -1.99 -0.92
CA LEU A 45 -1.70 -1.19 -0.26
C LEU A 45 -0.78 -0.52 -1.30
N ALA A 46 -0.47 -1.18 -2.42
CA ALA A 46 0.30 -0.58 -3.50
C ALA A 46 -0.46 0.57 -4.16
N ASP A 47 -1.76 0.40 -4.42
CA ASP A 47 -2.62 1.44 -4.98
C ASP A 47 -2.69 2.66 -4.06
N GLN A 48 -2.78 2.46 -2.75
CA GLN A 48 -2.72 3.55 -1.77
C GLN A 48 -1.38 4.31 -1.82
N GLU A 49 -0.26 3.59 -1.91
CA GLU A 49 1.07 4.21 -1.99
C GLU A 49 1.30 4.95 -3.32
N CYS A 50 0.91 4.36 -4.45
CA CYS A 50 1.02 5.02 -5.75
C CYS A 50 0.05 6.21 -5.89
N ALA A 51 -1.15 6.12 -5.31
CA ALA A 51 -2.15 7.20 -5.34
C ALA A 51 -1.66 8.48 -4.63
N LYS A 52 -0.78 8.37 -3.64
CA LYS A 52 -0.11 9.54 -3.02
C LYS A 52 0.66 10.39 -4.04
N ASN A 53 1.05 9.79 -5.16
CA ASN A 53 1.76 10.44 -6.26
C ASN A 53 0.88 10.61 -7.52
N GLY A 54 -0.43 10.40 -7.41
CA GLY A 54 -1.37 10.48 -8.54
C GLY A 54 -1.19 9.36 -9.57
N ARG A 55 -0.71 8.19 -9.14
CA ARG A 55 -0.39 7.05 -9.99
C ARG A 55 -1.18 5.79 -9.57
N LEU A 56 -1.29 4.85 -10.49
CA LEU A 56 -1.89 3.53 -10.29
C LEU A 56 -0.80 2.48 -10.05
N ALA A 57 -1.07 1.49 -9.19
CA ALA A 57 -0.12 0.41 -8.96
C ALA A 57 -0.33 -0.72 -9.99
N ARG A 58 0.75 -1.09 -10.68
CA ARG A 58 0.80 -2.24 -11.57
C ARG A 58 1.70 -3.30 -10.97
N MET A 59 1.18 -4.49 -10.75
CA MET A 59 1.98 -5.61 -10.25
C MET A 59 3.03 -6.05 -11.29
N VAL A 60 4.28 -6.12 -10.85
CA VAL A 60 5.45 -6.52 -11.65
C VAL A 60 5.92 -7.92 -11.23
N SER A 61 5.91 -8.21 -9.92
CA SER A 61 6.27 -9.53 -9.41
C SER A 61 5.42 -9.93 -8.22
N THR A 62 5.19 -11.24 -8.09
CA THR A 62 4.57 -11.88 -6.94
C THR A 62 5.59 -12.63 -6.10
N PRO A 63 5.30 -12.89 -4.81
CA PRO A 63 6.07 -13.78 -3.96
C PRO A 63 6.20 -15.16 -4.57
N GLY A 64 7.39 -15.76 -4.39
CA GLY A 64 7.67 -17.13 -4.81
C GLY A 64 8.27 -17.95 -3.67
N ALA A 65 8.69 -19.18 -3.94
CA ALA A 65 9.26 -20.07 -2.91
C ALA A 65 10.49 -19.48 -2.16
N ARG A 66 11.14 -18.45 -2.73
CA ARG A 66 12.34 -17.80 -2.17
C ARG A 66 12.13 -16.33 -1.78
N SER A 67 10.96 -15.76 -2.00
CA SER A 67 10.68 -14.34 -1.75
C SER A 67 9.27 -14.13 -1.24
N SER A 68 9.12 -13.35 -0.17
CA SER A 68 7.83 -12.94 0.38
C SER A 68 7.48 -11.51 -0.02
N GLU A 69 7.85 -11.11 -1.23
CA GLU A 69 7.76 -9.71 -1.67
C GLU A 69 7.01 -9.60 -2.99
N TYR A 70 6.03 -8.71 -2.99
CA TYR A 70 5.38 -8.19 -4.17
C TYR A 70 6.13 -6.94 -4.63
N MET A 71 6.32 -6.80 -5.93
CA MET A 71 6.82 -5.57 -6.54
C MET A 71 5.74 -4.96 -7.42
N PHE A 72 5.55 -3.66 -7.28
CA PHE A 72 4.61 -2.87 -8.07
C PHE A 72 5.33 -1.68 -8.68
N ASP A 73 4.97 -1.34 -9.92
CA ASP A 73 5.33 -0.07 -10.55
C ASP A 73 4.17 0.91 -10.42
N CYS A 74 4.49 2.16 -10.08
CA CYS A 74 3.54 3.26 -10.10
C CYS A 74 3.50 3.88 -11.50
N VAL A 75 2.46 3.54 -12.26
CA VAL A 75 2.21 3.99 -13.63
C VAL A 75 1.07 5.02 -13.68
N ASN A 76 0.93 5.75 -14.78
CA ASN A 76 -0.02 6.84 -14.92
C ASN A 76 -1.31 6.41 -15.64
#